data_AF-A0A3A5Z8I1-F1
#
_entry.id   AF-A0A3A5Z8I1-F1
#
_cell.length_a   1.000
_cell.length_b   1.000
_cell.length_c   1.000
_cell.angle_alpha   90.00
_cell.angle_beta   90.00
_cell.angle_gamma   90.00
#
_symmetry.space_group_name_H-M   'P 1'
#
loop_
_entity.id
_entity.type
_entity.pdbx_description
1 polymer ?
#
loop_
_entity_poly.entity_id
_entity_poly.type
_entity_poly.pdbx_seq_one_letter_code
_entity_poly.pdbx_strand_id
1 'polypeptide(L)' 'MKKYHRSIVGRSYAHRVKEILRIYDEHSRSGLSNREILRRYIWPLYPICEKTFYNIINASADPRVLRQQEELERQLSLF' A
#
# COMPACT_ATOMS: atom_id res chain seq x y z
N MET A 1 -15.25 -28.74 -6.96
CA MET A 1 -15.62 -27.45 -6.33
C MET A 1 -14.37 -26.55 -6.25
N LYS A 2 -14.32 -25.42 -6.97
CA LYS A 2 -13.20 -24.47 -6.83
C LYS A 2 -13.30 -23.85 -5.44
N LYS A 3 -12.40 -24.21 -4.54
CA LYS A 3 -12.28 -23.58 -3.22
C LYS A 3 -11.79 -22.14 -3.45
N TYR A 4 -12.69 -21.17 -3.42
CA TYR A 4 -12.31 -19.76 -3.34
C TYR A 4 -11.71 -19.55 -1.96
N HIS A 5 -10.39 -19.67 -1.84
CA HIS A 5 -9.70 -19.20 -0.64
C HIS A 5 -9.94 -17.69 -0.59
N ARG A 6 -10.85 -17.24 0.26
CA ARG A 6 -10.99 -15.81 0.55
C ARG A 6 -9.65 -15.40 1.17
N SER A 7 -8.77 -14.80 0.37
CA SER A 7 -7.51 -14.26 0.86
C SER A 7 -7.83 -13.15 1.85
N ILE A 8 -7.64 -13.45 3.13
CA ILE A 8 -7.69 -12.46 4.19
C ILE A 8 -6.48 -11.56 3.96
N VAL A 9 -6.72 -10.25 3.89
CA VAL A 9 -5.64 -9.28 3.79
C VAL A 9 -5.05 -9.10 5.18
N GLY A 10 -3.77 -9.42 5.33
CA GLY A 10 -3.07 -9.26 6.61
C GLY A 10 -2.92 -7.78 6.99
N ARG A 11 -3.01 -7.48 8.29
CA ARG A 11 -2.84 -6.12 8.84
C ARG A 11 -1.49 -5.50 8.48
N SER A 12 -0.42 -6.30 8.51
CA SER A 12 0.93 -5.87 8.11
C SER A 12 1.00 -5.43 6.63
N TYR A 13 0.32 -6.15 5.75
CA TYR A 13 0.22 -5.79 4.34
C TYR A 13 -0.56 -4.49 4.16
N ALA A 14 -1.72 -4.34 4.82
CA ALA A 14 -2.52 -3.13 4.75
C ALA A 14 -1.76 -1.87 5.24
N HIS A 15 -0.95 -2.02 6.30
CA HIS A 15 -0.06 -0.96 6.78
C HIS A 15 1.01 -0.60 5.74
N ARG A 16 1.69 -1.61 5.19
CA ARG A 16 2.73 -1.39 4.17
C ARG A 16 2.17 -0.71 2.91
N VAL A 17 0.95 -1.06 2.50
CA VAL A 17 0.26 -0.38 1.39
C VAL A 17 0.04 1.10 1.72
N LYS A 18 -0.40 1.42 2.94
CA LYS A 18 -0.63 2.80 3.39
C LYS A 18 0.66 3.64 3.38
N GLU A 19 1.75 3.09 3.91
CA GLU A 19 3.05 3.79 3.96
C GLU A 19 3.61 4.08 2.56
N ILE A 20 3.62 3.07 1.69
CA ILE A 20 4.10 3.23 0.31
C ILE A 20 3.24 4.24 -0.45
N LEU A 21 1.92 4.17 -0.27
CA LEU A 21 0.99 5.12 -0.90
C LEU A 21 1.21 6.55 -0.41
N ARG A 22 1.52 6.74 0.88
CA ARG A 22 1.83 8.06 1.46
C ARG A 22 3.06 8.67 0.81
N ILE A 23 4.16 7.92 0.71
CA ILE A 23 5.39 8.36 0.05
C ILE A 23 5.10 8.68 -1.43
N TYR A 24 4.31 7.85 -2.09
CA TYR A 24 3.93 8.07 -3.47
C TYR A 24 3.11 9.36 -3.66
N ASP A 25 2.08 9.60 -2.85
CA ASP A 25 1.22 10.78 -2.97
C ASP A 25 2.01 12.08 -2.74
N GLU A 26 2.91 12.08 -1.76
CA GLU A 26 3.80 13.22 -1.45
C GLU A 26 4.67 13.62 -2.65
N HIS A 27 5.23 12.64 -3.37
CA HIS A 27 6.12 12.90 -4.51
C HIS A 27 5.43 12.91 -5.87
N SER A 28 4.19 12.43 -5.97
CA SER A 28 3.40 12.44 -7.22
C SER A 28 3.18 13.87 -7.75
N ARG A 29 3.09 14.84 -6.84
CA ARG A 29 2.86 16.26 -7.15
C ARG A 29 4.13 16.99 -7.61
N SER A 30 5.30 16.37 -7.47
CA SER A 30 6.60 16.98 -7.81
C SER A 30 6.95 16.86 -9.30
N GLY A 31 6.12 16.24 -10.13
CA GLY A 31 6.36 16.06 -11.57
C GLY A 31 7.39 14.96 -11.91
N LEU A 32 7.72 14.11 -10.95
CA LEU A 32 8.64 12.98 -11.15
C LEU A 32 7.93 11.79 -11.78
N SER A 33 8.66 10.99 -12.57
CA SER A 33 8.11 9.74 -13.11
C SER A 33 7.94 8.69 -12.00
N ASN A 34 6.95 7.80 -12.14
CA ASN A 34 6.69 6.73 -11.17
C ASN A 34 7.92 5.86 -10.90
N ARG A 35 8.71 5.58 -11.93
CA ARG A 35 9.95 4.82 -11.81
C ARG A 35 11.02 5.59 -11.03
N GLU A 36 11.07 6.90 -11.18
CA GLU A 36 11.98 7.76 -10.43
C GLU A 36 11.56 7.84 -8.95
N ILE A 37 10.26 7.98 -8.67
CA ILE A 37 9.71 7.97 -7.31
C ILE A 37 10.02 6.63 -6.63
N LEU A 38 9.80 5.52 -7.34
CA LEU A 38 10.14 4.18 -6.87
C LEU A 38 11.62 4.08 -6.51
N ARG A 39 12.53 4.50 -7.39
CA ARG A 39 13.98 4.38 -7.16
C ARG A 39 14.50 5.31 -6.06
N ARG A 40 14.02 6.55 -5.99
CA ARG A 40 14.55 7.57 -5.08
C ARG A 40 13.99 7.48 -3.66
N TYR A 41 12.70 7.19 -3.52
CA TYR A 41 12.02 7.31 -2.22
C TYR A 41 11.54 5.97 -1.68
N ILE A 42 11.03 5.09 -2.54
CA ILE A 42 10.40 3.85 -2.09
C ILE A 42 11.44 2.73 -1.94
N TRP A 43 12.33 2.54 -2.92
CA TRP A 43 13.30 1.45 -2.95
C TRP A 43 14.27 1.44 -1.76
N PRO A 44 14.79 2.59 -1.27
CA PRO A 44 15.66 2.62 -0.09
C PRO A 44 14.97 2.12 1.19
N LEU A 45 13.65 2.30 1.31
CA LEU A 45 12.86 1.89 2.48
C LEU A 45 12.23 0.50 2.31
N TYR A 46 11.77 0.22 1.10
CA TYR A 46 11.07 -1.00 0.71
C TYR A 46 11.68 -1.52 -0.60
N PRO A 47 12.61 -2.49 -0.55
CA PRO A 47 13.18 -3.08 -1.76
C PRO A 47 12.11 -3.93 -2.46
N ILE A 48 11.39 -3.30 -3.38
CA ILE A 48 10.31 -3.90 -4.17
C ILE A 48 10.57 -3.68 -5.65
N CYS A 49 10.07 -4.60 -6.48
CA CYS A 49 10.06 -4.42 -7.91
C CYS A 49 8.89 -3.53 -8.36
N GLU A 50 9.02 -2.98 -9.56
CA GLU A 50 8.03 -2.09 -10.18
C GLU A 50 6.64 -2.73 -10.30
N LYS A 51 6.59 -4.03 -10.65
CA LYS A 51 5.32 -4.77 -10.69
C LYS A 51 4.62 -4.78 -9.32
N THR A 52 5.38 -5.00 -8.25
CA THR A 52 4.84 -4.99 -6.89
C THR A 52 4.38 -3.59 -6.48
N PHE A 53 5.11 -2.56 -6.89
CA PHE A 53 4.70 -1.17 -6.67
C PHE A 53 3.33 -0.86 -7.29
N TYR A 54 3.13 -1.20 -8.57
CA TYR A 54 1.82 -1.00 -9.21
C TYR A 54 0.72 -1.88 -8.60
N ASN A 55 1.03 -3.12 -8.21
CA ASN A 55 0.08 -3.96 -7.50
C ASN A 55 -0.37 -3.34 -6.17
N ILE A 56 0.55 -2.69 -5.45
CA ILE A 56 0.27 -2.01 -4.18
C ILE A 56 -0.62 -0.79 -4.40
N ILE A 57 -0.34 0.03 -5.41
CA ILE A 57 -1.20 1.16 -5.78
C ILE A 57 -2.60 0.68 -6.20
N ASN A 58 -2.69 -0.41 -6.95
CA ASN A 58 -4.00 -0.96 -7.29
C ASN A 58 -4.72 -1.54 -6.05
N ALA A 59 -3.96 -2.16 -5.14
CA ALA A 59 -4.49 -2.72 -3.90
C ALA A 59 -4.96 -1.64 -2.91
N SER A 60 -4.44 -0.40 -2.97
CA SER A 60 -4.96 0.68 -2.12
C SER A 60 -6.39 1.09 -2.46
N ALA A 61 -6.87 0.77 -3.67
CA ALA A 61 -8.26 0.94 -4.05
C ALA A 61 -9.15 -0.27 -3.70
N ASP A 62 -8.60 -1.36 -3.17
CA ASP A 62 -9.38 -2.54 -2.77
C ASP A 62 -10.14 -2.26 -1.46
N PRO A 63 -11.48 -2.42 -1.43
CA PRO A 63 -12.29 -2.23 -0.23
C PRO A 63 -11.83 -3.06 0.98
N ARG A 64 -11.17 -4.20 0.76
CA ARG A 64 -10.64 -5.04 1.85
C ARG A 64 -9.46 -4.37 2.55
N VAL A 65 -8.59 -3.72 1.80
CA VAL A 65 -7.42 -3.02 2.33
C VAL A 65 -7.87 -1.77 3.08
N LEU A 66 -8.80 -1.02 2.50
CA LEU A 66 -9.40 0.17 3.13
C LEU A 66 -10.06 -0.16 4.46
N ARG A 67 -10.89 -1.21 4.52
CA ARG A 67 -11.50 -1.66 5.79
C ARG A 67 -10.45 -1.99 6.85
N GLN A 68 -9.37 -2.69 6.50
CA GLN A 68 -8.32 -2.97 7.49
C GLN A 68 -7.58 -1.73 7.95
N GLN A 69 -7.38 -0.74 7.07
CA GLN A 69 -6.75 0.53 7.42
C GLN A 69 -7.64 1.32 8.40
N GLU A 70 -8.94 1.42 8.13
CA GLU A 70 -9.91 2.06 9.02
C GLU A 70 -10.00 1.35 10.38
N GLU A 71 -10.04 0.01 10.40
CA GLU A 71 -10.03 -0.75 11.65
C GLU A 71 -8.77 -0.49 12.48
N LEU A 72 -7.60 -0.41 11.84
CA LEU A 72 -6.35 -0.08 12.51
C LEU A 72 -6.37 1.32 13.10
N GLU A 73 -6.86 2.32 12.36
CA GLU A 73 -6.98 3.69 12.83
C GLU A 73 -7.94 3.80 14.01
N ARG A 74 -9.10 3.15 13.93
CA ARG A 74 -10.06 3.09 15.06
C ARG A 74 -9.46 2.43 16.30
N GLN A 75 -8.65 1.39 16.13
CA GLN A 75 -8.00 0.73 17.26
C GLN A 75 -6.95 1.65 17.92
N LEU A 76 -6.23 2.44 17.13
CA LEU A 76 -5.23 3.40 17.63
C LEU A 76 -5.86 4.63 18.30
N SER A 77 -7.06 5.06 17.86
CA SER A 77 -7.74 6.21 18.45
C SER A 77 -8.38 5.96 19.82
N LEU A 78 -8.37 4.71 20.29
CA LEU A 78 -8.92 4.32 21.60
C LEU A 78 -7.91 4.52 22.75
N PHE A 79 -6.68 4.94 22.45
CA PHE A 79 -5.60 5.25 23.40
C PHE A 79 -5.22 6.72 23.30
#